data_AF-A0A1M7P941-F1
#
_entry.id   AF-A0A1M7P941-F1
#
_cell.length_a   1.000
_cell.length_b   1.000
_cell.length_c   1.000
_cell.angle_alpha   90.00
_cell.angle_beta   90.00
_cell.angle_gamma   90.00
#
_symmetry.space_group_name_H-M   'P 1'
#
loop_
_entity.id
_entity.type
_entity.pdbx_description
1 polymer ?
#
loop_
_entity_poly.entity_id
_entity_poly.type
_entity_poly.pdbx_seq_one_letter_code
_entity_poly.pdbx_strand_id
1 'polypeptide(L)'
;MCSASPRVDLTQLSPAYRKFDTPAVQPCVSNRAVNHSTAHRTARIVLVSLAILGLAAVLFAGRRLLLMSAPTCLAGRWHGCYDTENGVLLMTLVGLPPAALVVWALTRLRVASDWRTSLAEVGMVYGTVPFVWLTLMPGPGAGLVPGRVSLVPLQDLATMGPIGIGGNLLIFAALGFFVPMRFAALASVPRILALGASCSTLVEITQYVLRLDRVSSVDDVLVNAAGAALAALASRPWWRDRLDTRRLQQYDGGDKTYGRAAGVAHARGVLGQQHVPRPERAGLPRRGDLG
;
A
#
# COMPACT_ATOMS: atom_id res chain seq x y z
N MET A 1 2.58 -43.83 1.53
CA MET A 1 3.04 -44.32 2.85
C MET A 1 4.51 -44.64 2.72
N CYS A 2 5.40 -43.82 3.28
CA CYS A 2 6.82 -44.15 3.36
C CYS A 2 7.04 -44.94 4.64
N SER A 3 7.37 -46.22 4.50
CA SER A 3 7.78 -47.08 5.61
C SER A 3 9.12 -46.57 6.16
N ALA A 4 9.21 -46.43 7.48
CA ALA A 4 10.47 -46.13 8.15
C ALA A 4 11.37 -47.37 8.05
N SER A 5 12.47 -47.27 7.30
CA SER A 5 13.55 -48.28 7.35
C SER A 5 14.39 -48.06 8.62
N PRO A 6 14.88 -49.11 9.29
CA PRO A 6 15.54 -48.98 10.58
C PRO A 6 16.91 -48.31 10.44
N ARG A 7 17.30 -47.52 11.45
CA ARG A 7 18.66 -46.99 11.57
C ARG A 7 19.63 -48.16 11.73
N VAL A 8 20.46 -48.38 10.73
CA VAL A 8 21.66 -49.23 10.86
C VAL A 8 22.75 -48.36 11.48
N ASP A 9 23.28 -48.81 12.61
CA ASP A 9 24.40 -48.18 13.32
C ASP A 9 25.70 -48.45 12.54
N LEU A 10 26.31 -47.40 12.01
CA LEU A 10 27.49 -47.47 11.11
C LEU A 10 28.83 -47.57 11.86
N THR A 11 28.80 -47.81 13.18
CA THR A 11 30.01 -47.92 14.00
C THR A 11 30.62 -49.32 14.07
N GLN A 12 30.04 -50.31 13.37
CA GLN A 12 30.47 -51.73 13.41
C GLN A 12 31.14 -52.24 12.12
N LEU A 13 31.52 -51.39 11.15
CA LEU A 13 32.11 -51.86 9.88
C LEU A 13 33.60 -51.51 9.74
N SER A 14 34.41 -52.57 9.68
CA SER A 14 35.88 -52.58 9.52
C SER A 14 36.32 -52.00 8.16
N PRO A 15 37.55 -51.43 8.01
CA PRO A 15 37.96 -50.59 6.87
C PRO A 15 38.15 -51.29 5.51
N ALA A 16 37.73 -52.55 5.36
CA ALA A 16 38.11 -53.40 4.25
C ALA A 16 36.91 -53.89 3.42
N TYR A 17 36.10 -52.98 2.88
CA TYR A 17 35.20 -53.27 1.76
C TYR A 17 34.92 -51.97 0.98
N ARG A 18 35.79 -51.60 0.04
CA ARG A 18 35.69 -51.94 -1.39
C ARG A 18 34.51 -51.25 -2.08
N LYS A 19 34.81 -50.09 -2.68
CA LYS A 19 34.52 -49.73 -4.08
C LYS A 19 33.36 -50.51 -4.71
N PHE A 20 32.14 -50.00 -4.56
CA PHE A 20 31.01 -50.30 -5.44
C PHE A 20 30.17 -49.04 -5.58
N ASP A 21 29.73 -48.81 -6.82
CA ASP A 21 29.06 -47.61 -7.29
C ASP A 21 27.89 -47.18 -6.40
N THR A 22 28.00 -45.99 -5.82
CA THR A 22 26.85 -45.27 -5.23
C THR A 22 25.89 -44.90 -6.36
N PRO A 23 24.65 -45.42 -6.42
CA PRO A 23 23.63 -44.84 -7.28
C PRO A 23 23.34 -43.43 -6.78
N ALA A 24 23.20 -42.47 -7.70
CA ALA A 24 22.84 -41.11 -7.39
C ALA A 24 21.57 -41.09 -6.52
N VAL A 25 21.70 -40.63 -5.28
CA VAL A 25 20.55 -40.32 -4.43
C VAL A 25 19.88 -39.11 -5.08
N GLN A 26 18.83 -39.36 -5.86
CA GLN A 26 17.93 -38.30 -6.32
C GLN A 26 17.42 -37.55 -5.08
N PRO A 27 17.60 -36.23 -4.99
CA PRO A 27 17.00 -35.49 -3.89
C PRO A 27 15.49 -35.69 -3.97
N CYS A 28 14.91 -36.26 -2.92
CA CYS A 28 13.46 -36.30 -2.75
C CYS A 28 12.95 -34.86 -2.77
N VAL A 29 12.53 -34.39 -3.95
CA VAL A 29 11.75 -33.17 -4.08
C VAL A 29 10.47 -33.43 -3.31
N SER A 30 10.40 -32.85 -2.12
CA SER A 30 9.23 -32.98 -1.25
C SER A 30 7.99 -32.57 -2.04
N ASN A 31 7.04 -33.50 -2.22
CA ASN A 31 5.73 -33.21 -2.81
C ASN A 31 5.06 -32.00 -2.14
N ARG A 32 5.42 -31.69 -0.89
CA ARG A 32 4.96 -30.50 -0.16
C ARG A 32 5.42 -29.19 -0.83
N ALA A 33 6.66 -29.10 -1.31
CA ALA A 33 7.19 -27.90 -1.98
C ALA A 33 6.56 -27.70 -3.38
N VAL A 34 6.35 -28.79 -4.12
CA VAL A 34 5.67 -28.76 -5.43
C VAL A 34 4.21 -28.33 -5.26
N ASN A 35 3.50 -28.88 -4.27
CA ASN A 35 2.10 -28.55 -3.97
C ASN A 35 1.90 -27.11 -3.50
N HIS A 36 2.84 -26.54 -2.73
CA HIS A 36 2.78 -25.11 -2.36
C HIS A 36 2.96 -24.21 -3.59
N SER A 37 3.86 -24.56 -4.51
CA SER A 37 4.11 -23.75 -5.71
C SER A 37 2.94 -23.75 -6.71
N THR A 38 2.23 -24.87 -6.84
CA THR A 38 1.05 -25.00 -7.71
C THR A 38 -0.17 -24.32 -7.10
N ALA A 39 -0.40 -24.46 -5.78
CA ALA A 39 -1.47 -23.76 -5.08
C ALA A 39 -1.37 -22.23 -5.21
N HIS A 40 -0.16 -21.68 -5.07
CA HIS A 40 0.08 -20.24 -5.27
C HIS A 40 -0.14 -19.78 -6.71
N ARG A 41 0.21 -20.59 -7.72
CA ARG A 41 -0.07 -20.27 -9.12
C ARG A 41 -1.56 -20.30 -9.41
N THR A 42 -2.27 -21.34 -8.96
CA THR A 42 -3.71 -21.47 -9.15
C THR A 42 -4.48 -20.35 -8.46
N ALA A 43 -4.11 -19.99 -7.22
CA ALA A 43 -4.70 -18.85 -6.51
C ALA A 43 -4.46 -17.52 -7.26
N ARG A 44 -3.25 -17.29 -7.79
CA ARG A 44 -2.96 -16.09 -8.60
C ARG A 44 -3.77 -16.07 -9.89
N ILE A 45 -3.91 -17.20 -10.59
CA ILE A 45 -4.72 -17.28 -11.81
C ILE A 45 -6.18 -16.98 -11.49
N VAL A 46 -6.74 -17.59 -10.44
CA VAL A 46 -8.13 -17.34 -10.02
C VAL A 46 -8.34 -15.86 -9.67
N LEU A 47 -7.44 -15.25 -8.91
CA LEU A 47 -7.53 -13.82 -8.56
C LEU A 47 -7.44 -12.90 -9.78
N VAL A 48 -6.52 -13.19 -10.71
CA VAL A 48 -6.39 -12.43 -11.96
C VAL A 48 -7.64 -12.60 -12.82
N SER A 49 -8.15 -13.81 -12.98
CA SER A 49 -9.38 -14.08 -13.72
C SER A 49 -10.59 -13.37 -13.10
N LEU A 50 -10.73 -13.40 -11.77
CA LEU A 50 -11.78 -12.66 -11.08
C LEU A 50 -11.64 -11.14 -11.25
N ALA A 51 -10.42 -10.61 -11.21
CA ALA A 51 -10.17 -9.19 -11.46
C ALA A 51 -10.51 -8.78 -12.90
N ILE A 52 -10.14 -9.60 -13.88
CA ILE A 52 -10.48 -9.38 -15.30
C ILE A 52 -11.99 -9.46 -15.51
N LEU A 53 -12.66 -10.47 -14.95
CA LEU A 53 -14.11 -10.62 -15.06
C LEU A 53 -14.85 -9.49 -14.35
N GLY A 54 -14.38 -9.05 -13.18
CA GLY A 54 -14.93 -7.90 -12.47
C GLY A 54 -14.77 -6.61 -13.26
N LEU A 55 -13.58 -6.36 -13.81
CA LEU A 55 -13.32 -5.20 -14.68
C LEU A 55 -14.20 -5.25 -15.94
N ALA A 56 -14.30 -6.41 -16.59
CA ALA A 56 -15.14 -6.59 -17.76
C ALA A 56 -16.62 -6.37 -17.46
N ALA A 57 -17.12 -6.87 -16.32
CA ALA A 57 -18.49 -6.66 -15.88
C ALA A 57 -18.78 -5.18 -15.59
N VAL A 58 -17.86 -4.47 -14.93
CA VAL A 58 -17.96 -3.01 -14.68
C VAL A 58 -17.97 -2.24 -15.99
N LEU A 59 -17.05 -2.55 -16.91
CA LEU A 59 -17.00 -1.91 -18.23
C LEU A 59 -18.25 -2.21 -19.06
N PHE A 60 -18.79 -3.43 -18.98
CA PHE A 60 -20.01 -3.82 -19.68
C PHE A 60 -21.24 -3.10 -19.11
N ALA A 61 -21.38 -3.04 -17.79
CA ALA A 61 -22.46 -2.32 -17.12
C ALA A 61 -22.36 -0.80 -17.39
N GLY A 62 -21.15 -0.24 -17.35
CA GLY A 62 -20.87 1.17 -17.66
C GLY A 62 -20.90 1.49 -19.15
N ARG A 63 -20.90 0.49 -20.04
CA ARG A 63 -20.77 0.67 -21.50
C ARG A 63 -21.81 1.62 -22.06
N ARG A 64 -23.08 1.45 -21.67
CA ARG A 64 -24.15 2.32 -22.18
C ARG A 64 -23.93 3.77 -21.78
N LEU A 65 -23.44 4.01 -20.57
CA LEU A 65 -23.16 5.32 -20.01
C LEU A 65 -21.98 5.99 -20.71
N LEU A 66 -20.88 5.24 -20.87
CA LEU A 66 -19.65 5.69 -21.52
C LEU A 66 -19.86 5.99 -23.02
N LEU A 67 -20.71 5.21 -23.69
CA LEU A 67 -21.00 5.40 -25.11
C LEU A 67 -21.92 6.59 -25.40
N MET A 68 -22.60 7.18 -24.40
CA MET A 68 -23.38 8.41 -24.63
C MET A 68 -22.47 9.62 -24.87
N SER A 69 -21.33 9.69 -24.17
CA SER A 69 -20.40 10.82 -24.27
C SER A 69 -19.35 10.66 -25.37
N ALA A 70 -19.03 9.42 -25.77
CA ALA A 70 -17.99 9.13 -26.74
C ALA A 70 -18.14 9.85 -28.11
N PRO A 71 -19.34 9.91 -28.74
CA PRO A 71 -19.51 10.61 -30.02
C PRO A 71 -19.24 12.12 -29.91
N THR A 72 -19.65 12.72 -28.79
CA THR A 72 -19.43 14.15 -28.50
C THR A 72 -17.94 14.45 -28.33
N CYS A 73 -17.22 13.56 -27.64
CA CYS A 73 -15.78 13.70 -27.46
C CYS A 73 -14.99 13.50 -28.75
N LEU A 74 -15.33 12.49 -29.54
CA LEU A 74 -14.69 12.25 -30.84
C LEU A 74 -14.98 13.37 -31.84
N ALA A 75 -16.12 14.05 -31.73
CA ALA A 75 -16.46 15.21 -32.54
C ALA A 75 -15.75 16.51 -32.10
N GLY A 76 -14.84 16.46 -31.12
CA GLY A 76 -14.08 17.63 -30.64
C GLY A 76 -14.90 18.59 -29.77
N ARG A 77 -16.11 18.20 -29.33
CA ARG A 77 -16.94 19.01 -28.42
C ARG A 77 -16.53 18.77 -26.97
N TRP A 78 -15.39 19.35 -26.60
CA TRP A 78 -14.72 19.11 -25.32
C TRP A 78 -15.53 19.48 -24.08
N HIS A 79 -16.44 20.45 -24.18
CA HIS A 79 -17.34 20.80 -23.08
C HIS A 79 -18.09 19.55 -22.60
N GLY A 80 -18.84 18.87 -23.48
CA GLY A 80 -19.56 17.63 -23.18
C GLY A 80 -18.74 16.46 -22.61
N CYS A 81 -17.41 16.53 -22.68
CA CYS A 81 -16.50 15.50 -22.15
C CYS A 81 -16.05 15.79 -20.72
N TYR A 82 -15.97 17.06 -20.34
CA TYR A 82 -15.47 17.47 -19.02
C TYR A 82 -16.55 18.12 -18.15
N ASP A 83 -17.71 18.46 -18.70
CA ASP A 83 -18.85 19.04 -17.97
C ASP A 83 -20.01 18.06 -17.74
N THR A 84 -19.86 16.78 -18.14
CA THR A 84 -20.83 15.72 -17.85
C THR A 84 -20.21 14.60 -17.02
N GLU A 85 -21.02 14.01 -16.14
CA GLU A 85 -20.60 12.87 -15.30
C GLU A 85 -20.04 11.72 -16.16
N ASN A 86 -20.76 11.38 -17.22
CA ASN A 86 -20.39 10.31 -18.14
C ASN A 86 -19.11 10.61 -18.93
N GLY A 87 -18.95 11.88 -19.34
CA GLY A 87 -17.75 12.35 -20.03
C GLY A 87 -16.52 12.26 -19.15
N VAL A 88 -16.62 12.75 -17.92
CA VAL A 88 -15.50 12.72 -16.96
C VAL A 88 -15.11 11.27 -16.65
N LEU A 89 -16.07 10.39 -16.43
CA LEU A 89 -15.81 8.95 -16.23
C LEU A 89 -15.11 8.33 -17.45
N LEU A 90 -15.58 8.65 -18.67
CA LEU A 90 -14.93 8.21 -19.90
C LEU A 90 -13.49 8.71 -20.00
N MET A 91 -13.25 10.00 -19.77
CA MET A 91 -11.91 10.59 -19.84
C MET A 91 -10.98 10.03 -18.76
N THR A 92 -11.52 9.70 -17.58
CA THR A 92 -10.79 9.02 -16.50
C THR A 92 -10.38 7.59 -16.89
N LEU A 93 -11.16 6.90 -17.71
CA LEU A 93 -10.75 5.59 -18.24
C LEU A 93 -9.73 5.73 -19.38
N VAL A 94 -9.96 6.68 -20.30
CA VAL A 94 -9.06 6.96 -21.43
C VAL A 94 -7.69 7.45 -20.96
N GLY A 95 -7.60 8.15 -19.83
CA GLY A 95 -6.33 8.62 -19.27
C GLY A 95 -5.53 7.57 -18.48
N LEU A 96 -6.03 6.34 -18.29
CA LEU A 96 -5.29 5.29 -17.58
C LEU A 96 -3.96 4.91 -18.27
N PRO A 97 -3.90 4.68 -19.60
CA PRO A 97 -2.65 4.45 -20.31
C PRO A 97 -1.62 5.58 -20.14
N PRO A 98 -1.93 6.87 -20.37
CA PRO A 98 -0.95 7.93 -20.13
C PRO A 98 -0.56 8.04 -18.66
N ALA A 99 -1.46 7.83 -17.70
CA ALA A 99 -1.09 7.77 -16.27
C ALA A 99 -0.06 6.66 -15.99
N ALA A 100 -0.24 5.47 -16.58
CA ALA A 100 0.74 4.37 -16.48
C ALA A 100 2.09 4.72 -17.12
N LEU A 101 2.08 5.41 -18.27
CA LEU A 101 3.29 5.92 -18.90
C LEU A 101 4.02 6.94 -18.03
N VAL A 102 3.28 7.82 -17.34
CA VAL A 102 3.87 8.78 -16.38
C VAL A 102 4.51 8.04 -15.20
N VAL A 103 3.83 7.03 -14.64
CA VAL A 103 4.44 6.18 -13.58
C VAL A 103 5.73 5.54 -14.07
N TRP A 104 5.72 4.99 -15.28
CA TRP A 104 6.90 4.36 -15.89
C TRP A 104 8.02 5.38 -16.09
N ALA A 105 7.74 6.53 -16.70
CA ALA A 105 8.72 7.58 -16.95
C ALA A 105 9.34 8.10 -15.63
N LEU A 106 8.50 8.43 -14.63
CA LEU A 106 8.98 8.86 -13.31
C LEU A 106 9.84 7.80 -12.62
N THR A 107 9.51 6.52 -12.80
CA THR A 107 10.33 5.42 -12.27
C THR A 107 11.69 5.37 -12.93
N ARG A 108 11.76 5.56 -14.26
CA ARG A 108 13.02 5.54 -15.03
C ARG A 108 13.91 6.75 -14.73
N LEU A 109 13.32 7.89 -14.40
CA LEU A 109 14.04 9.13 -14.12
C LEU A 109 14.59 9.20 -12.68
N ARG A 110 14.18 8.31 -11.78
CA ARG A 110 14.65 8.31 -10.38
C ARG A 110 15.97 7.57 -10.24
N VAL A 111 16.90 8.15 -9.46
CA VAL A 111 18.23 7.60 -9.14
C VAL A 111 18.14 6.19 -8.56
N ALA A 112 17.17 5.97 -7.66
CA ALA A 112 16.74 4.64 -7.27
C ALA A 112 15.38 4.39 -7.93
N SER A 113 15.26 3.34 -8.76
CA SER A 113 14.06 2.95 -9.52
C SER A 113 12.89 2.52 -8.60
N ASP A 114 12.42 3.45 -7.77
CA ASP A 114 11.36 3.27 -6.78
C ASP A 114 9.99 3.51 -7.42
N TRP A 115 9.55 2.49 -8.16
CA TRP A 115 8.25 2.50 -8.84
C TRP A 115 7.07 2.69 -7.87
N ARG A 116 7.21 2.26 -6.61
CA ARG A 116 6.15 2.38 -5.61
C ARG A 116 5.89 3.85 -5.27
N THR A 117 6.95 4.65 -5.18
CA THR A 117 6.80 6.09 -4.95
C THR A 117 6.17 6.78 -6.17
N SER A 118 6.63 6.48 -7.39
CA SER A 118 6.02 7.00 -8.61
C SER A 118 4.54 6.61 -8.73
N LEU A 119 4.20 5.35 -8.44
CA LEU A 119 2.83 4.88 -8.44
C LEU A 119 1.98 5.60 -7.39
N ALA A 120 2.51 5.79 -6.18
CA ALA A 120 1.77 6.48 -5.13
C ALA A 120 1.48 7.94 -5.50
N GLU A 121 2.44 8.64 -6.09
CA GLU A 121 2.28 10.04 -6.50
C GLU A 121 1.27 10.21 -7.64
N VAL A 122 1.37 9.38 -8.69
CA VAL A 122 0.42 9.45 -9.80
C VAL A 122 -0.95 8.92 -9.37
N GLY A 123 -0.98 7.81 -8.63
CA GLY A 123 -2.21 7.17 -8.17
C GLY A 123 -3.04 8.05 -7.26
N MET A 124 -2.42 8.77 -6.32
CA MET A 124 -3.16 9.70 -5.44
C MET A 124 -3.77 10.87 -6.21
N VAL A 125 -3.09 11.38 -7.24
CA VAL A 125 -3.61 12.52 -8.04
C VAL A 125 -4.64 12.04 -9.03
N TYR A 126 -4.24 11.12 -9.92
CA TYR A 126 -5.09 10.60 -10.99
C TYR A 126 -6.33 9.87 -10.48
N GLY A 127 -6.21 9.16 -9.35
CA GLY A 127 -7.33 8.45 -8.75
C GLY A 127 -8.26 9.31 -7.90
N THR A 128 -7.90 10.56 -7.57
CA THR A 128 -8.72 11.44 -6.69
C THR A 128 -9.29 12.62 -7.46
N VAL A 129 -8.48 13.30 -8.28
CA VAL A 129 -8.88 14.54 -8.97
C VAL A 129 -10.16 14.37 -9.81
N PRO A 130 -10.33 13.30 -10.60
CA PRO A 130 -11.56 13.15 -11.39
C PRO A 130 -12.82 13.00 -10.53
N PHE A 131 -12.74 12.33 -9.37
CA PHE A 131 -13.90 12.18 -8.49
C PHE A 131 -14.21 13.46 -7.71
N VAL A 132 -13.18 14.21 -7.30
CA VAL A 132 -13.36 15.55 -6.75
C VAL A 132 -13.98 16.48 -7.80
N TRP A 133 -13.57 16.37 -9.06
CA TRP A 133 -14.19 17.10 -10.16
C TRP A 133 -15.67 16.70 -10.33
N LEU A 134 -15.99 15.40 -10.31
CA LEU A 134 -17.36 14.91 -10.38
C LEU A 134 -18.27 15.53 -9.33
N THR A 135 -17.82 15.59 -8.07
CA THR A 135 -18.64 16.14 -6.98
C THR A 135 -18.72 17.67 -7.00
N LEU A 136 -17.73 18.36 -7.59
CA LEU A 136 -17.73 19.81 -7.76
C LEU A 136 -18.40 20.30 -9.05
N MET A 137 -18.93 19.39 -9.88
CA MET A 137 -19.70 19.81 -11.05
C MET A 137 -21.04 20.45 -10.63
N PRO A 138 -21.40 21.60 -11.21
CA PRO A 138 -22.64 22.29 -10.91
C PRO A 138 -23.86 21.44 -11.35
N GLY A 139 -24.87 21.38 -10.49
CA GLY A 139 -26.18 20.87 -10.85
C GLY A 139 -26.96 21.85 -11.75
N PRO A 140 -28.10 21.42 -12.33
CA PRO A 140 -28.90 22.23 -13.24
C PRO A 140 -29.41 23.56 -12.63
N GLY A 141 -29.58 23.61 -11.30
CA GLY A 141 -29.98 24.81 -10.57
C GLY A 141 -28.82 25.62 -9.99
N ALA A 142 -27.56 25.33 -10.34
CA ALA A 142 -26.41 25.98 -9.71
C ALA A 142 -26.44 27.50 -9.87
N GLY A 143 -26.19 28.23 -8.78
CA GLY A 143 -26.31 29.69 -8.72
C GLY A 143 -27.76 30.24 -8.71
N LEU A 144 -28.75 29.43 -9.09
CA LEU A 144 -30.18 29.80 -9.07
C LEU A 144 -30.84 29.46 -7.74
N VAL A 145 -30.49 28.31 -7.15
CA VAL A 145 -31.00 27.88 -5.85
C VAL A 145 -30.07 28.31 -4.70
N PRO A 146 -30.60 28.58 -3.50
CA PRO A 146 -29.75 28.78 -2.32
C PRO A 146 -29.00 27.50 -1.98
N GLY A 147 -27.81 27.63 -1.40
CA GLY A 147 -27.05 26.51 -0.86
C GLY A 147 -27.85 25.80 0.24
N ARG A 148 -27.93 24.46 0.17
CA ARG A 148 -28.63 23.62 1.14
C ARG A 148 -27.61 22.95 2.06
N VAL A 149 -27.96 22.78 3.34
CA VAL A 149 -27.11 22.10 4.33
C VAL A 149 -27.90 21.04 5.08
N SER A 150 -27.26 19.91 5.37
CA SER A 150 -27.77 18.83 6.20
C SER A 150 -26.73 18.51 7.28
N LEU A 151 -27.02 18.95 8.51
CA LEU A 151 -26.09 18.81 9.65
C LEU A 151 -26.46 17.68 10.60
N VAL A 152 -27.60 17.03 10.37
CA VAL A 152 -28.08 15.91 11.19
C VAL A 152 -27.40 14.63 10.68
N PRO A 153 -26.55 13.97 11.48
CA PRO A 153 -25.91 12.74 11.05
C PRO A 153 -26.94 11.65 10.76
N LEU A 154 -26.63 10.82 9.76
CA LEU A 154 -27.38 9.68 9.25
C LEU A 154 -28.68 10.02 8.51
N GLN A 155 -29.08 11.29 8.44
CA GLN A 155 -30.31 11.70 7.78
C GLN A 155 -30.23 11.52 6.26
N ASP A 156 -29.19 12.05 5.65
CA ASP A 156 -29.01 11.97 4.20
C ASP A 156 -28.61 10.54 3.83
N LEU A 157 -27.76 9.92 4.65
CA LEU A 157 -27.33 8.53 4.46
C LEU A 157 -28.52 7.55 4.43
N ALA A 158 -29.54 7.76 5.27
CA ALA A 158 -30.73 6.89 5.31
C ALA A 158 -31.56 6.92 4.01
N THR A 159 -31.46 8.00 3.25
CA THR A 159 -32.15 8.17 1.96
C THR A 159 -31.21 7.97 0.77
N MET A 160 -29.90 7.82 1.03
CA MET A 160 -28.87 7.67 0.01
C MET A 160 -28.94 6.28 -0.63
N GLY A 161 -29.15 6.25 -1.94
CA GLY A 161 -29.13 4.99 -2.70
C GLY A 161 -27.72 4.37 -2.76
N PRO A 162 -27.60 3.07 -3.08
CA PRO A 162 -26.32 2.36 -3.14
C PRO A 162 -25.27 3.01 -4.05
N ILE A 163 -25.71 3.62 -5.16
CA ILE A 163 -24.84 4.33 -6.09
C ILE A 163 -24.24 5.58 -5.45
N GLY A 164 -25.05 6.34 -4.68
CA GLY A 164 -24.56 7.52 -3.95
C GLY A 164 -23.54 7.14 -2.88
N ILE A 165 -23.84 6.10 -2.11
CA ILE A 165 -22.91 5.57 -1.09
C ILE A 165 -21.60 5.12 -1.75
N GLY A 166 -21.70 4.33 -2.82
CA GLY A 166 -20.53 3.86 -3.57
C GLY A 166 -19.72 5.01 -4.18
N GLY A 167 -20.39 6.01 -4.75
CA GLY A 167 -19.75 7.19 -5.32
C GLY A 167 -18.96 7.97 -4.29
N ASN A 168 -19.58 8.30 -3.15
CA ASN A 168 -18.93 9.01 -2.05
C ASN A 168 -17.73 8.23 -1.47
N LEU A 169 -17.88 6.92 -1.23
CA LEU A 169 -16.77 6.08 -0.76
C LEU A 169 -15.55 6.14 -1.70
N LEU A 170 -15.75 6.35 -3.00
CA LEU A 170 -14.68 6.40 -3.99
C LEU A 170 -13.95 7.76 -4.05
N ILE A 171 -14.58 8.86 -3.63
CA ILE A 171 -14.05 10.23 -3.82
C ILE A 171 -12.62 10.37 -3.30
N PHE A 172 -12.35 9.93 -2.07
CA PHE A 172 -11.01 9.96 -1.47
C PHE A 172 -10.37 8.59 -1.28
N ALA A 173 -10.92 7.53 -1.91
CA ALA A 173 -10.35 6.19 -1.79
C ALA A 173 -8.90 6.15 -2.31
N ALA A 174 -8.62 6.73 -3.48
CA ALA A 174 -7.28 6.76 -4.04
C ALA A 174 -6.30 7.55 -3.15
N LEU A 175 -6.73 8.71 -2.64
CA LEU A 175 -5.97 9.50 -1.68
C LEU A 175 -5.61 8.63 -0.45
N GLY A 176 -6.61 7.96 0.15
CA GLY A 176 -6.41 7.10 1.30
C GLY A 176 -5.52 5.89 1.04
N PHE A 177 -5.58 5.32 -0.16
CA PHE A 177 -4.74 4.18 -0.57
C PHE A 177 -3.27 4.58 -0.69
N PHE A 178 -2.98 5.68 -1.40
CA PHE A 178 -1.62 6.00 -1.84
C PHE A 178 -0.86 6.97 -0.92
N VAL A 179 -1.54 7.88 -0.21
CA VAL A 179 -0.90 8.79 0.76
C VAL A 179 -0.02 8.07 1.80
N PRO A 180 -0.48 7.00 2.49
CA PRO A 180 0.36 6.34 3.49
C PRO A 180 1.56 5.60 2.87
N MET A 181 1.50 5.25 1.57
CA MET A 181 2.64 4.69 0.83
C MET A 181 3.71 5.75 0.54
N ARG A 182 3.28 7.00 0.31
CA ARG A 182 4.15 8.12 -0.03
C ARG A 182 4.71 8.85 1.18
N PHE A 183 3.91 9.03 2.23
CA PHE A 183 4.22 9.86 3.39
C PHE A 183 4.17 9.04 4.68
N ALA A 184 5.34 8.66 5.19
CA ALA A 184 5.47 7.90 6.44
C ALA A 184 4.79 8.58 7.64
N ALA A 185 4.78 9.92 7.67
CA ALA A 185 4.09 10.70 8.70
C ALA A 185 2.56 10.49 8.70
N LEU A 186 1.97 10.08 7.58
CA LEU A 186 0.54 9.84 7.43
C LEU A 186 0.20 8.34 7.38
N ALA A 187 1.17 7.46 7.59
CA ALA A 187 1.00 6.00 7.52
C ALA A 187 0.27 5.41 8.75
N SER A 188 -0.94 5.91 9.01
CA SER A 188 -1.84 5.41 10.05
C SER A 188 -3.29 5.70 9.67
N VAL A 189 -4.19 4.73 9.89
CA VAL A 189 -5.62 4.85 9.54
C VAL A 189 -6.29 6.08 10.17
N PRO A 190 -6.09 6.42 11.46
CA PRO A 190 -6.72 7.63 12.03
C PRO A 190 -6.26 8.92 11.36
N ARG A 191 -4.98 9.03 10.97
CA ARG A 191 -4.48 10.21 10.24
C ARG A 191 -5.07 10.30 8.84
N ILE A 192 -5.26 9.17 8.16
CA ILE A 192 -5.92 9.16 6.85
C ILE A 192 -7.42 9.48 6.97
N LEU A 193 -8.09 8.96 8.00
CA LEU A 193 -9.48 9.32 8.30
C LEU A 193 -9.62 10.84 8.51
N ALA A 194 -8.73 11.43 9.33
CA ALA A 194 -8.70 12.87 9.56
C ALA A 194 -8.41 13.67 8.28
N LEU A 195 -7.48 13.21 7.45
CA LEU A 195 -7.18 13.82 6.15
C LEU A 195 -8.42 13.77 5.24
N GLY A 196 -9.05 12.60 5.11
CA GLY A 196 -10.26 12.41 4.31
C GLY A 196 -11.42 13.30 4.79
N ALA A 197 -11.64 13.37 6.09
CA ALA A 197 -12.66 14.25 6.68
C ALA A 197 -12.36 15.73 6.42
N SER A 198 -11.10 16.14 6.54
CA SER A 198 -10.68 17.53 6.27
C SER A 198 -10.87 17.89 4.80
N CYS A 199 -10.41 17.04 3.88
CA CYS A 199 -10.60 17.23 2.45
C CYS A 199 -12.08 17.24 2.07
N SER A 200 -12.89 16.33 2.63
CA SER A 200 -14.33 16.30 2.36
C SER A 200 -15.03 17.55 2.88
N THR A 201 -14.69 18.01 4.09
CA THR A 201 -15.24 19.25 4.63
C THR A 201 -14.94 20.45 3.71
N LEU A 202 -13.75 20.51 3.12
CA LEU A 202 -13.42 21.55 2.13
C LEU A 202 -14.28 21.45 0.87
N VAL A 203 -14.55 20.23 0.38
CA VAL A 203 -15.46 20.01 -0.76
C VAL A 203 -16.87 20.48 -0.43
N GLU A 204 -17.40 20.09 0.72
CA GLU A 204 -18.71 20.50 1.24
C GLU A 204 -18.84 22.02 1.33
N ILE A 205 -17.86 22.68 1.95
CA ILE A 205 -17.79 24.14 2.03
C ILE A 205 -17.77 24.75 0.62
N THR A 206 -17.00 24.18 -0.30
CA THR A 206 -16.91 24.66 -1.68
C THR A 206 -18.26 24.53 -2.39
N GLN A 207 -18.94 23.40 -2.27
CA GLN A 207 -20.28 23.19 -2.84
C GLN A 207 -21.32 24.17 -2.29
N TYR A 208 -21.28 24.42 -0.98
CA TYR A 208 -22.15 25.38 -0.33
C TYR A 208 -21.90 26.82 -0.79
N VAL A 209 -20.64 27.26 -0.75
CA VAL A 209 -20.24 28.64 -1.11
C VAL A 209 -20.49 28.92 -2.59
N LEU A 210 -20.16 27.97 -3.47
CA LEU A 210 -20.37 28.11 -4.92
C LEU A 210 -21.81 27.82 -5.36
N ARG A 211 -22.71 27.44 -4.43
CA ARG A 211 -24.12 27.12 -4.68
C ARG A 211 -24.28 26.15 -5.85
N LEU A 212 -23.58 25.02 -5.79
CA LEU A 212 -23.53 24.04 -6.89
C LEU A 212 -24.82 23.21 -7.06
N ASP A 213 -25.94 23.63 -6.47
CA ASP A 213 -27.19 22.86 -6.41
C ASP A 213 -27.00 21.45 -5.83
N ARG A 214 -26.10 21.35 -4.87
CA ARG A 214 -25.86 20.15 -4.04
C ARG A 214 -26.28 20.46 -2.60
N VAL A 215 -26.64 19.42 -1.86
CA VAL A 215 -26.84 19.51 -0.40
C VAL A 215 -25.48 19.31 0.23
N SER A 216 -25.04 20.26 1.04
CA SER A 216 -23.81 20.09 1.78
C SER A 216 -24.08 19.32 3.08
N SER A 217 -23.48 18.15 3.25
CA SER A 217 -23.90 17.16 4.23
C SER A 217 -22.78 16.66 5.14
N VAL A 218 -23.08 16.50 6.42
CA VAL A 218 -22.20 15.78 7.37
C VAL A 218 -22.05 14.31 6.96
N ASP A 219 -23.09 13.71 6.36
CA ASP A 219 -23.05 12.31 5.95
C ASP A 219 -22.10 12.08 4.78
N ASP A 220 -22.05 13.01 3.82
CA ASP A 220 -21.08 12.96 2.72
C ASP A 220 -19.64 13.03 3.26
N VAL A 221 -19.36 13.90 4.26
CA VAL A 221 -18.07 13.94 4.95
C VAL A 221 -17.72 12.59 5.58
N LEU A 222 -18.67 11.98 6.29
CA LEU A 222 -18.45 10.71 6.97
C LEU A 222 -18.19 9.57 5.98
N VAL A 223 -18.99 9.47 4.91
CA VAL A 223 -18.84 8.43 3.90
C VAL A 223 -17.54 8.60 3.12
N ASN A 224 -17.19 9.81 2.71
CA ASN A 224 -15.95 10.12 2.01
C ASN A 224 -14.71 9.80 2.87
N ALA A 225 -14.74 10.17 4.15
CA ALA A 225 -13.67 9.86 5.11
C ALA A 225 -13.55 8.35 5.37
N ALA A 226 -14.67 7.65 5.49
CA ALA A 226 -14.70 6.19 5.64
C ALA A 226 -14.08 5.51 4.41
N GLY A 227 -14.41 5.98 3.20
CA GLY A 227 -13.80 5.51 1.94
C GLY A 227 -12.28 5.62 1.95
N ALA A 228 -11.74 6.78 2.36
CA ALA A 228 -10.30 6.98 2.52
C ALA A 228 -9.68 6.02 3.55
N ALA A 229 -10.33 5.82 4.71
CA ALA A 229 -9.84 4.93 5.75
C ALA A 229 -9.85 3.46 5.33
N LEU A 230 -10.89 2.99 4.65
CA LEU A 230 -10.99 1.65 4.09
C LEU A 230 -9.91 1.40 3.04
N ALA A 231 -9.65 2.37 2.18
CA ALA A 231 -8.59 2.27 1.18
C ALA A 231 -7.18 2.27 1.81
N ALA A 232 -6.96 3.01 2.91
CA ALA A 232 -5.72 2.96 3.67
C ALA A 232 -5.49 1.61 4.35
N LEU A 233 -6.56 0.97 4.84
CA LEU A 233 -6.52 -0.39 5.36
C LEU A 233 -6.16 -1.37 4.23
N ALA A 234 -6.74 -1.20 3.05
CA ALA A 234 -6.43 -2.02 1.89
C ALA A 234 -4.95 -1.91 1.49
N SER A 235 -4.33 -0.72 1.55
CA SER A 235 -2.91 -0.53 1.23
C SER A 235 -1.94 -0.82 2.39
N ARG A 236 -2.44 -1.28 3.54
CA ARG A 236 -1.67 -1.49 4.78
C ARG A 236 -0.38 -2.29 4.64
N PRO A 237 -0.35 -3.44 3.94
CA PRO A 237 0.87 -4.20 3.77
C PRO A 237 2.02 -3.39 3.14
N TRP A 238 1.70 -2.57 2.14
CA TRP A 238 2.71 -1.86 1.33
C TRP A 238 3.46 -0.77 2.08
N TRP A 239 2.81 -0.11 3.04
CA TRP A 239 3.45 0.96 3.81
C TRP A 239 4.04 0.48 5.15
N ARG A 240 3.61 -0.67 5.69
CA ARG A 240 4.25 -1.26 6.88
C ARG A 240 5.63 -1.81 6.59
N ASP A 241 5.78 -2.61 5.54
CA ASP A 241 7.07 -3.18 5.14
C ASP A 241 8.15 -2.09 4.97
N ARG A 242 7.76 -0.94 4.43
CA ARG A 242 8.65 0.20 4.19
C ARG A 242 9.07 0.90 5.48
N LEU A 243 8.14 1.05 6.44
CA LEU A 243 8.44 1.63 7.75
C LEU A 243 9.40 0.73 8.52
N ASP A 244 9.23 -0.58 8.43
CA ASP A 244 10.09 -1.54 9.12
C ASP A 244 11.48 -1.58 8.49
N THR A 245 11.56 -1.59 7.16
CA THR A 245 12.85 -1.47 6.44
C THR A 245 13.59 -0.18 6.81
N ARG A 246 12.90 0.96 6.86
CA ARG A 246 13.50 2.25 7.26
C ARG A 246 13.97 2.22 8.71
N ARG A 247 13.20 1.63 9.63
CA ARG A 247 13.60 1.50 11.04
C ARG A 247 14.84 0.64 11.21
N LEU A 248 14.95 -0.47 10.48
CA LEU A 248 16.13 -1.33 10.50
C LEU A 248 17.37 -0.61 9.96
N GLN A 249 17.24 0.11 8.83
CA GLN A 249 18.33 0.93 8.28
C GLN A 249 18.77 2.03 9.24
N GLN A 250 17.82 2.65 9.95
CA GLN A 250 18.13 3.67 10.96
C GLN A 250 18.88 3.06 12.17
N TYR A 251 18.54 1.85 12.59
CA TYR A 251 19.21 1.15 13.68
C TYR A 251 20.66 0.77 13.31
N ASP A 252 20.88 0.19 12.13
CA ASP A 252 22.21 -0.12 11.59
C ASP A 252 23.07 1.13 11.36
N GLY A 253 22.44 2.24 10.95
CA GLY A 253 23.11 3.55 10.84
C GLY A 253 23.57 4.14 12.17
N GLY A 254 22.86 3.86 13.27
CA GLY A 254 23.19 4.32 14.62
C GLY A 254 24.29 3.48 15.30
N ASP A 255 24.39 2.19 14.96
CA ASP A 255 25.38 1.27 15.54
C ASP A 255 26.78 1.41 14.92
N LYS A 256 26.90 2.14 13.79
CA LYS A 256 28.20 2.53 13.20
C LYS A 256 29.03 3.43 14.12
N THR A 257 28.45 3.95 15.20
CA THR A 257 29.16 4.69 16.25
C THR A 257 29.93 3.76 17.21
N TYR A 258 29.45 2.53 17.45
CA TYR A 258 30.17 1.52 18.25
C TYR A 258 31.14 0.69 17.39
N GLY A 259 30.81 0.44 16.13
CA GLY A 259 31.67 -0.30 15.19
C GLY A 259 32.96 0.45 14.78
N ARG A 260 32.98 1.79 14.84
CA ARG A 260 34.19 2.57 14.52
C ARG A 260 35.20 2.60 15.67
N ALA A 261 34.78 2.42 16.92
CA ALA A 261 35.68 2.28 18.06
C ALA A 261 36.34 0.88 18.09
N ALA A 262 35.59 -0.18 17.74
CA ALA A 262 36.13 -1.54 17.65
C ALA A 262 37.01 -1.76 16.39
N GLY A 263 36.69 -1.11 15.26
CA GLY A 263 37.47 -1.20 14.02
C GLY A 263 38.82 -0.49 14.05
N VAL A 264 39.02 0.48 14.96
CA VAL A 264 40.32 1.14 15.17
C VAL A 264 41.19 0.40 16.20
N ALA A 265 40.57 -0.39 17.10
CA ALA A 265 41.31 -1.27 18.02
C ALA A 265 41.86 -2.53 17.31
N HIS A 266 41.16 -3.04 16.27
CA HIS A 266 41.64 -4.23 15.53
C HIS A 266 42.72 -3.91 14.48
N ALA A 267 42.87 -2.65 14.07
CA ALA A 267 43.87 -2.22 13.08
C ALA A 267 45.24 -1.80 13.70
N ARG A 268 45.39 -1.88 15.04
CA ARG A 268 46.67 -1.64 15.74
C ARG A 268 47.20 -2.85 16.51
N GLY A 269 46.59 -4.02 16.35
CA GLY A 269 46.97 -5.26 17.06
C GLY A 269 47.65 -6.30 16.16
N VAL A 270 48.51 -5.90 15.23
CA VAL A 270 49.46 -6.83 14.58
C VAL A 270 50.85 -6.27 14.82
N LEU A 271 51.34 -6.43 16.05
CA LEU A 271 52.75 -6.50 16.44
C LEU A 271 52.79 -6.70 17.97
N GLY A 272 53.34 -7.84 18.40
CA GLY A 272 53.77 -8.05 19.79
C GLY A 272 52.85 -8.94 20.62
N GLN A 273 53.32 -10.17 20.81
CA GLN A 273 52.99 -10.97 21.99
C GLN A 273 53.10 -10.12 23.26
N GLN A 274 52.10 -10.14 24.14
CA GLN A 274 52.36 -10.05 25.58
C GLN A 274 51.22 -10.64 26.41
N HIS A 275 51.67 -11.40 27.39
CA HIS A 275 51.00 -12.12 28.47
C HIS A 275 49.80 -11.37 29.06
N VAL A 276 48.64 -12.03 29.15
CA VAL A 276 47.47 -11.54 29.88
C VAL A 276 47.55 -12.06 31.32
N PRO A 277 47.67 -11.21 32.36
CA PRO A 277 47.55 -11.66 33.74
C PRO A 277 46.07 -11.83 34.12
N ARG A 278 45.79 -12.91 34.87
CA ARG A 278 44.48 -13.17 35.50
C ARG A 278 44.11 -12.03 36.47
N PRO A 279 42.84 -11.60 36.51
CA PRO A 279 42.38 -10.68 37.56
C PRO A 279 42.28 -11.43 38.89
N GLU A 280 43.05 -10.97 39.86
CA GLU A 280 42.99 -11.34 41.26
C GLU A 280 41.68 -10.82 41.87
N ARG A 281 41.03 -11.65 42.70
CA ARG A 281 39.79 -11.31 43.40
C ARG A 281 40.07 -10.21 44.42
N ALA A 282 39.53 -9.01 44.21
CA ALA A 282 39.51 -7.96 45.22
C ALA A 282 38.61 -8.39 46.39
N GLY A 283 39.23 -8.58 47.56
CA GLY A 283 38.56 -8.87 48.82
C GLY A 283 37.75 -7.68 49.35
N LEU A 284 36.58 -8.00 49.92
CA LEU A 284 35.77 -7.10 50.73
C LEU A 284 36.52 -6.70 52.01
N PRO A 285 36.49 -5.41 52.43
CA PRO A 285 36.95 -5.03 53.74
C PRO A 285 35.91 -5.40 54.82
N ARG A 286 36.39 -6.08 55.86
CA ARG A 286 35.65 -6.36 57.10
C ARG A 286 35.32 -5.03 57.80
N ARG A 287 34.04 -4.85 58.16
CA ARG A 287 33.61 -3.89 59.19
C ARG A 287 34.03 -4.43 60.56
N GLY A 288 34.76 -3.63 61.31
CA GLY A 288 35.03 -3.79 62.72
C GLY A 288 35.42 -2.46 63.33
N ASP A 289 34.56 -1.97 64.22
CA ASP A 289 34.78 -1.16 65.42
C ASP A 289 35.58 0.15 65.33
N LEU A 290 34.88 1.26 65.57
CA LEU A 290 35.04 2.13 66.75
C LEU A 290 34.02 3.29 66.67
N GLY A 291 33.10 3.32 67.62
CA GLY A 291 32.02 4.31 67.78
C GLY A 291 30.80 3.70 68.44
#